data_AF-A0A8K0Y5M1-F1
#
_entry.id   AF-A0A8K0Y5M1-F1
#
_cell.length_a   1.000
_cell.length_b   1.000
_cell.length_c   1.000
_cell.angle_alpha   90.00
_cell.angle_beta   90.00
_cell.angle_gamma   90.00
#
_symmetry.space_group_name_H-M   'P 1'
#
loop_
_entity.id
_entity.type
_entity.pdbx_description
1 polymer ?
#
loop_
_entity_poly.entity_id
_entity_poly.type
_entity_poly.pdbx_seq_one_letter_code
_entity_poly.pdbx_strand_id
1 'polypeptide(L)'
;MDPLLKVNEAHKNGVLSDKIHSLIVKRFDIILEGVSRIEKASGINFPLAYVEPSIVISQPSGSFDYGILFARTLPVIANERVEIIIQITAPLVAYGLKGTIHAILAHEFLHYLELVKRMSKMEMVSDEITGNLFESMYADTTRLFEPRSVFDDKTLLLHITKKFPEGFP
;
A
#
# COMPACT_ATOMS: atom_id res chain seq x y z
N MET A 1 -14.48 -9.92 0.51
CA MET A 1 -13.39 -10.77 -0.01
C MET A 1 -12.48 -11.11 1.16
N ASP A 2 -11.95 -12.33 1.25
CA ASP A 2 -10.98 -12.70 2.31
C ASP A 2 -9.61 -12.09 1.98
N PRO A 3 -9.08 -11.13 2.78
CA PRO A 3 -7.80 -10.49 2.51
C PRO A 3 -6.60 -11.46 2.56
N LEU A 4 -6.74 -12.62 3.23
CA LEU A 4 -5.68 -13.61 3.39
C LEU A 4 -5.79 -14.77 2.40
N LEU A 5 -6.71 -14.72 1.43
CA LEU A 5 -6.94 -15.81 0.48
C LEU A 5 -5.64 -16.31 -0.18
N LYS A 6 -4.83 -15.40 -0.73
CA LYS A 6 -3.56 -15.75 -1.38
C LYS A 6 -2.53 -16.34 -0.42
N VAL A 7 -2.51 -15.88 0.83
CA VAL A 7 -1.62 -16.41 1.87
C VAL A 7 -2.01 -17.85 2.21
N ASN A 8 -3.32 -18.11 2.33
CA ASN A 8 -3.86 -19.44 2.59
C ASN A 8 -3.60 -20.40 1.42
N GLU A 9 -3.71 -19.93 0.17
CA GLU A 9 -3.36 -20.71 -1.02
C GLU A 9 -1.86 -21.02 -1.09
N ALA A 10 -1.00 -20.04 -0.83
CA ALA A 10 0.45 -20.24 -0.81
C ALA A 10 0.89 -21.23 0.27
N HIS A 11 0.20 -21.25 1.42
CA HIS A 11 0.40 -22.27 2.46
C HIS A 11 -0.04 -23.66 1.98
N LYS A 12 -1.26 -23.78 1.43
CA LYS A 12 -1.76 -25.06 0.87
C LYS A 12 -0.85 -25.64 -0.21
N ASN A 13 -0.24 -24.77 -1.02
CA ASN A 13 0.65 -25.16 -2.11
C ASN A 13 2.11 -25.41 -1.67
N GLY A 14 2.40 -25.34 -0.37
CA GLY A 14 3.74 -25.61 0.18
C GLY A 14 4.76 -24.50 -0.05
N VAL A 15 4.35 -23.33 -0.55
CA VAL A 15 5.22 -22.16 -0.75
C VAL A 15 5.52 -21.48 0.59
N LEU A 16 4.54 -21.41 1.49
CA LEU A 16 4.71 -20.88 2.84
C LEU A 16 4.78 -22.03 3.85
N SER A 17 5.76 -21.96 4.77
CA SER A 17 5.81 -22.87 5.92
C SER A 17 4.73 -22.53 6.96
N ASP A 18 4.29 -23.52 7.74
CA ASP A 18 3.32 -23.37 8.82
C ASP A 18 3.69 -22.25 9.80
N LYS A 19 4.99 -22.14 10.11
CA LYS A 19 5.52 -21.12 11.02
C LYS A 19 5.30 -19.71 10.48
N ILE A 20 5.56 -19.49 9.18
CA ILE A 20 5.40 -18.19 8.55
C ILE A 20 3.92 -17.86 8.36
N HIS A 21 3.11 -18.83 7.90
CA HIS A 21 1.67 -18.66 7.76
C HIS A 21 1.02 -18.26 9.09
N SER A 22 1.29 -19.00 10.17
CA SER A 22 0.77 -18.70 11.51
C SER A 22 1.21 -17.31 12.00
N LEU A 23 2.44 -16.89 11.69
CA LEU A 23 2.93 -15.57 12.04
C LEU A 23 2.16 -14.46 11.29
N ILE A 24 1.91 -14.64 10.00
CA ILE A 24 1.14 -13.68 9.19
C ILE A 24 -0.29 -13.55 9.73
N VAL A 25 -0.98 -14.68 9.93
CA VAL A 25 -2.36 -14.70 10.45
C VAL A 25 -2.45 -14.01 11.80
N LYS A 26 -1.55 -14.36 12.75
CA LYS A 26 -1.51 -13.76 14.08
C LYS A 26 -1.29 -12.24 14.05
N ARG A 27 -0.47 -11.76 13.11
CA ARG A 27 -0.12 -10.34 13.02
C ARG A 27 -1.06 -9.53 12.14
N PHE A 28 -2.00 -10.18 11.46
CA PHE A 28 -2.96 -9.51 10.58
C PHE A 28 -3.86 -8.53 11.35
N ASP A 29 -4.10 -8.75 12.64
CA ASP A 29 -4.82 -7.80 13.50
C ASP A 29 -4.19 -6.40 13.51
N ILE A 30 -2.87 -6.29 13.34
CA ILE A 30 -2.17 -5.00 13.26
C ILE A 30 -2.62 -4.21 12.01
N ILE A 31 -2.90 -4.93 10.91
CA ILE A 31 -3.43 -4.35 9.67
C ILE A 31 -4.84 -3.85 9.90
N LEU A 32 -5.71 -4.68 10.49
CA LEU A 32 -7.10 -4.32 10.79
C LEU A 32 -7.19 -3.10 11.72
N GLU A 33 -6.33 -3.03 12.73
CA GLU A 33 -6.21 -1.85 13.59
C GLU A 33 -5.76 -0.60 12.82
N GLY A 34 -4.81 -0.76 11.89
CA GLY A 34 -4.32 0.32 11.04
C GLY A 34 -5.39 0.86 10.11
N VAL A 35 -6.14 -0.04 9.46
CA VAL A 35 -7.28 0.29 8.61
C VAL A 35 -8.34 1.04 9.41
N SER A 36 -8.80 0.49 10.53
CA SER A 36 -9.82 1.13 11.37
C SER A 36 -9.39 2.52 11.85
N ARG A 37 -8.10 2.69 12.16
CA ARG A 37 -7.54 3.97 12.55
C ARG A 37 -7.58 4.98 11.41
N ILE A 38 -7.21 4.58 10.20
CA ILE A 38 -7.22 5.43 9.00
C ILE A 38 -8.64 5.85 8.65
N GLU A 39 -9.61 4.92 8.69
CA GLU A 39 -11.02 5.23 8.43
C GLU A 39 -11.58 6.21 9.44
N LYS A 40 -11.29 6.01 10.74
CA LYS A 40 -11.69 6.96 11.79
C LYS A 40 -11.08 8.33 11.60
N ALA A 41 -9.80 8.38 11.25
CA ALA A 41 -9.05 9.64 11.13
C ALA A 41 -9.37 10.44 9.86
N SER A 42 -9.87 9.77 8.82
CA SER A 42 -10.21 10.40 7.53
C SER A 42 -11.72 10.55 7.29
N GLY A 43 -12.55 9.79 8.00
CA GLY A 43 -13.99 9.72 7.74
C GLY A 43 -14.35 9.01 6.43
N ILE A 44 -13.39 8.34 5.79
CA ILE A 44 -13.55 7.66 4.50
C ILE A 44 -13.23 6.17 4.67
N ASN A 45 -14.02 5.30 4.03
CA ASN A 45 -13.76 3.86 4.05
C ASN A 45 -12.45 3.52 3.34
N PHE A 46 -11.69 2.60 3.92
CA PHE A 46 -10.46 2.11 3.31
C PHE A 46 -10.80 1.24 2.09
N PRO A 47 -10.05 1.34 0.98
CA PRO A 47 -10.30 0.51 -0.19
C PRO A 47 -10.05 -0.96 0.14
N LEU A 48 -10.52 -1.86 -0.74
CA LEU A 48 -10.25 -3.29 -0.58
C LEU A 48 -8.74 -3.54 -0.54
N ALA A 49 -8.32 -4.38 0.40
CA ALA A 49 -6.92 -4.75 0.56
C ALA A 49 -6.75 -6.26 0.68
N TYR A 50 -5.60 -6.76 0.23
CA TYR A 50 -5.22 -8.17 0.36
C TYR A 50 -3.74 -8.34 0.65
N VAL A 51 -3.38 -9.50 1.18
CA VAL A 51 -1.99 -9.84 1.48
C VAL A 51 -1.39 -10.70 0.37
N GLU A 52 -0.34 -10.19 -0.28
CA GLU A 52 0.46 -10.92 -1.25
C GLU A 52 1.53 -11.75 -0.52
N PRO A 53 1.59 -13.08 -0.69
CA PRO A 53 2.56 -13.94 0.00
C PRO A 53 4.02 -13.59 -0.32
N SER A 54 4.28 -13.01 -1.49
CA SER A 54 5.62 -12.69 -1.99
C SER A 54 5.99 -11.22 -1.80
N ILE A 55 7.29 -10.94 -1.81
CA ILE A 55 7.80 -9.58 -1.92
C ILE A 55 7.79 -9.14 -3.39
N VAL A 56 7.51 -7.86 -3.63
CA VAL A 56 7.55 -7.30 -4.98
C VAL A 56 8.85 -6.54 -5.15
N ILE A 57 9.57 -6.85 -6.23
CA ILE A 57 10.81 -6.17 -6.60
C ILE A 57 10.53 -5.35 -7.85
N SER A 58 10.84 -4.07 -7.79
CA SER A 58 10.88 -3.21 -8.97
C SER A 58 12.31 -3.04 -9.43
N GLN A 59 12.53 -3.16 -10.73
CA GLN A 59 13.81 -2.92 -11.37
C GLN A 59 13.57 -1.94 -12.52
N PRO A 60 14.19 -0.76 -12.52
CA PRO A 60 14.13 0.14 -13.65
C PRO A 60 14.83 -0.44 -14.87
N SER A 61 14.34 -0.08 -16.05
CA SER A 61 14.95 -0.49 -17.30
C SER A 61 16.32 0.19 -17.43
N GLY A 62 17.41 -0.58 -17.40
CA GLY A 62 18.77 -0.06 -17.63
C GLY A 62 19.55 0.37 -16.39
N SER A 63 19.05 0.11 -15.17
CA SER A 63 19.83 0.25 -13.93
C SER A 63 19.94 -1.08 -13.17
N PHE A 64 20.95 -1.19 -12.31
CA PHE A 64 21.14 -2.33 -11.39
C PHE A 64 20.47 -2.10 -10.02
N ASP A 65 19.69 -1.02 -9.89
CA ASP A 65 19.04 -0.66 -8.64
C ASP A 65 17.72 -1.42 -8.50
N TYR A 66 17.54 -2.08 -7.36
CA TYR A 66 16.32 -2.80 -7.03
C TYR A 66 15.57 -2.07 -5.92
N GLY A 67 14.29 -1.80 -6.16
CA GLY A 67 13.36 -1.29 -5.16
C GLY A 67 12.52 -2.44 -4.57
N ILE A 68 12.41 -2.49 -3.26
CA ILE A 68 11.49 -3.41 -2.58
C ILE A 68 10.18 -2.66 -2.31
N LEU A 69 9.08 -3.17 -2.86
CA LEU A 69 7.75 -2.62 -2.64
C LEU A 69 7.04 -3.45 -1.57
N PHE A 70 6.76 -2.83 -0.42
CA PHE A 70 6.10 -3.51 0.70
C PHE A 70 4.57 -3.42 0.66
N ALA A 71 4.05 -2.41 -0.01
CA ALA A 71 2.65 -2.26 -0.36
C ALA A 71 2.54 -1.52 -1.70
N ARG A 72 1.36 -1.54 -2.32
CA ARG A 72 1.08 -0.74 -3.51
C ARG A 72 -0.42 -0.59 -3.76
N THR A 73 -0.80 0.58 -4.25
CA THR A 73 -2.15 0.91 -4.69
C THR A 73 -2.30 0.63 -6.18
N LEU A 74 -3.24 -0.24 -6.55
CA LEU A 74 -3.39 -0.74 -7.91
C LEU A 74 -4.82 -0.52 -8.43
N PRO A 75 -5.01 0.10 -9.60
CA PRO A 75 -6.25 -0.04 -10.35
C PRO A 75 -6.32 -1.44 -10.97
N VAL A 76 -7.44 -2.11 -10.78
CA VAL A 76 -7.76 -3.41 -11.40
C VAL A 76 -9.10 -3.33 -12.10
N ILE A 77 -9.29 -4.15 -13.13
CA ILE A 77 -10.58 -4.30 -13.81
C ILE A 77 -11.28 -5.51 -13.20
N ALA A 78 -12.40 -5.27 -12.54
CA ALA A 78 -13.25 -6.31 -11.98
C ALA A 78 -14.70 -6.02 -12.36
N ASN A 79 -15.41 -7.03 -12.89
CA ASN A 79 -16.82 -6.90 -13.31
C ASN A 79 -17.09 -5.68 -14.21
N GLU A 80 -16.22 -5.47 -15.21
CA GLU A 80 -16.28 -4.34 -16.17
C GLU A 80 -16.18 -2.94 -15.51
N ARG A 81 -15.72 -2.87 -14.26
CA ARG A 81 -15.47 -1.62 -13.54
C ARG A 81 -14.01 -1.53 -13.10
N VAL A 82 -13.49 -0.32 -13.04
CA VAL A 82 -12.19 -0.07 -12.42
C VAL A 82 -12.39 -0.02 -10.91
N GLU A 83 -11.73 -0.92 -10.21
CA GLU A 83 -11.62 -0.94 -8.75
C GLU A 83 -10.20 -0.59 -8.35
N ILE A 84 -10.02 0.13 -7.24
CA ILE A 84 -8.69 0.44 -6.70
C ILE A 84 -8.50 -0.41 -5.45
N ILE A 85 -7.42 -1.19 -5.43
CA ILE A 85 -7.10 -2.11 -4.33
C ILE A 85 -5.70 -1.83 -3.78
N ILE A 86 -5.52 -2.05 -2.49
CA ILE A 86 -4.21 -1.96 -1.83
C ILE A 86 -3.65 -3.37 -1.64
N GLN A 87 -2.54 -3.67 -2.30
CA GLN A 87 -1.79 -4.90 -2.08
C GLN A 87 -0.79 -4.66 -0.94
N ILE A 88 -0.76 -5.56 0.05
CA ILE A 88 0.17 -5.52 1.18
C ILE A 88 1.02 -6.79 1.14
N THR A 89 2.33 -6.70 1.26
CA THR A 89 3.18 -7.91 1.23
C THR A 89 3.17 -8.65 2.57
N ALA A 90 3.17 -9.99 2.53
CA ALA A 90 3.23 -10.84 3.72
C ALA A 90 4.49 -10.59 4.58
N PRO A 91 5.70 -10.36 4.02
CA PRO A 91 6.85 -9.90 4.79
C PRO A 91 6.58 -8.64 5.63
N LEU A 92 5.86 -7.65 5.09
CA LEU A 92 5.50 -6.46 5.87
C LEU A 92 4.60 -6.83 7.06
N VAL A 93 3.58 -7.68 6.84
CA VAL A 93 2.68 -8.13 7.91
C VAL A 93 3.42 -8.93 8.98
N ALA A 94 4.28 -9.86 8.56
CA ALA A 94 4.98 -10.78 9.43
C ALA A 94 6.07 -10.10 10.28
N TYR A 95 6.76 -9.10 9.73
CA TYR A 95 7.99 -8.56 10.35
C TYR A 95 7.95 -7.05 10.60
N GLY A 96 7.04 -6.30 9.94
CA GLY A 96 6.96 -4.85 10.09
C GLY A 96 6.59 -4.42 11.50
N LEU A 97 7.18 -3.34 12.01
CA LEU A 97 6.76 -2.75 13.28
C LEU A 97 5.35 -2.16 13.13
N LYS A 98 4.52 -2.19 14.19
CA LYS A 98 3.15 -1.66 14.18
C LYS A 98 3.06 -0.23 13.60
N GLY A 99 3.92 0.66 14.08
CA GLY A 99 3.97 2.03 13.55
C GLY A 99 4.46 2.13 12.11
N THR A 100 5.28 1.18 11.62
CA THR A 100 5.67 1.12 10.19
C THR A 100 4.48 0.69 9.34
N ILE A 101 3.81 -0.38 9.73
CA ILE A 101 2.63 -0.90 9.03
C ILE A 101 1.56 0.18 8.92
N HIS A 102 1.23 0.87 10.01
CA HIS A 102 0.22 1.93 10.01
C HIS A 102 0.62 3.11 9.10
N ALA A 103 1.91 3.46 9.08
CA ALA A 103 2.40 4.55 8.24
C ALA A 103 2.32 4.18 6.75
N ILE A 104 2.72 2.95 6.38
CA ILE A 104 2.61 2.46 5.00
C ILE A 104 1.14 2.40 4.56
N LEU A 105 0.25 1.85 5.38
CA LEU A 105 -1.19 1.81 5.06
C LEU A 105 -1.77 3.20 4.83
N ALA A 106 -1.38 4.19 5.65
CA ALA A 106 -1.85 5.56 5.48
C ALA A 106 -1.25 6.21 4.23
N HIS A 107 0.00 5.90 3.89
CA HIS A 107 0.64 6.36 2.65
C HIS A 107 -0.09 5.82 1.40
N GLU A 108 -0.33 4.51 1.33
CA GLU A 108 -1.11 3.88 0.26
C GLU A 108 -2.54 4.45 0.18
N PHE A 109 -3.14 4.77 1.32
CA PHE A 109 -4.45 5.42 1.33
C PHE A 109 -4.44 6.80 0.66
N LEU A 110 -3.34 7.58 0.80
CA LEU A 110 -3.20 8.84 0.09
C LEU A 110 -3.07 8.62 -1.42
N HIS A 111 -2.34 7.59 -1.86
CA HIS A 111 -2.29 7.20 -3.28
C HIS A 111 -3.66 6.82 -3.81
N TYR A 112 -4.45 6.09 -3.03
CA TYR A 112 -5.84 5.77 -3.38
C TYR A 112 -6.67 7.03 -3.60
N LEU A 113 -6.65 7.99 -2.66
CA LEU A 113 -7.41 9.24 -2.80
C LEU A 113 -6.97 10.04 -4.03
N GLU A 114 -5.67 10.09 -4.30
CA GLU A 114 -5.12 10.78 -5.47
C GLU A 114 -5.58 10.13 -6.78
N LEU A 115 -5.57 8.79 -6.86
CA LEU A 115 -6.05 8.08 -8.03
C LEU A 115 -7.56 8.31 -8.26
N VAL A 116 -8.37 8.25 -7.18
CA VAL A 116 -9.80 8.59 -7.25
C VAL A 116 -10.02 10.01 -7.76
N LYS A 117 -9.26 10.99 -7.25
CA LYS A 117 -9.34 12.38 -7.70
C LYS A 117 -9.03 12.53 -9.18
N ARG A 118 -7.95 11.90 -9.68
CA ARG A 118 -7.57 11.95 -11.10
C ARG A 118 -8.64 11.33 -12.00
N MET A 119 -9.16 10.16 -11.61
CA MET A 119 -10.23 9.49 -12.34
C MET A 119 -11.50 10.34 -12.38
N SER A 120 -11.88 10.96 -11.26
CA SER A 120 -13.06 11.82 -11.18
C SER A 120 -12.96 13.08 -12.03
N LYS A 121 -11.75 13.62 -12.22
CA LYS A 121 -11.54 14.83 -13.04
C LYS A 121 -11.24 14.55 -14.52
N MET A 122 -11.22 13.27 -14.92
CA MET A 122 -10.74 12.84 -16.25
C MET A 122 -9.34 13.39 -16.58
N GLU A 123 -8.50 13.62 -15.56
CA GLU A 123 -7.11 14.08 -15.70
C GLU A 123 -6.16 12.94 -16.10
N MET A 124 -6.68 11.75 -16.43
CA MET A 124 -5.92 10.65 -17.02
C MET A 124 -5.62 10.93 -18.51
N VAL A 125 -4.93 12.04 -18.79
CA VAL A 125 -4.14 12.15 -20.01
C VAL A 125 -3.04 11.09 -19.90
N SER A 126 -2.60 10.50 -21.01
CA SER A 126 -1.51 9.52 -20.99
C SER A 126 -0.24 10.18 -20.42
N ASP A 127 -0.09 10.13 -19.10
CA ASP A 127 1.16 10.47 -18.45
C ASP A 127 2.20 9.51 -19.00
N GLU A 128 3.31 10.09 -19.47
CA GLU A 128 4.47 9.38 -19.99
C GLU A 128 4.80 8.20 -19.08
N ILE A 129 5.05 7.04 -19.69
CA ILE A 129 5.51 5.85 -18.99
C ILE A 129 6.77 6.27 -18.21
N THR A 130 6.63 6.53 -16.91
CA THR A 130 7.75 6.90 -16.05
C THR A 130 8.71 5.72 -16.07
N GLY A 131 9.84 5.90 -16.76
CA GLY A 131 10.74 4.81 -17.12
C GLY A 131 11.60 4.34 -15.94
N ASN A 132 11.55 5.06 -14.81
CA ASN A 132 12.54 4.92 -13.75
C ASN A 132 11.95 5.10 -12.33
N LEU A 133 12.38 4.27 -11.37
CA LEU A 133 11.92 4.28 -9.97
C LEU A 133 12.10 5.63 -9.26
N PHE A 134 13.14 6.37 -9.65
CA PHE A 134 13.42 7.69 -9.13
C PHE A 134 12.40 8.75 -9.58
N GLU A 135 11.84 8.60 -10.79
CA GLU A 135 10.80 9.50 -11.29
C GLU A 135 9.45 9.23 -10.62
N SER A 136 9.13 7.97 -10.32
CA SER A 136 7.94 7.63 -9.52
C SER A 136 8.02 8.20 -8.10
N MET A 137 9.17 8.11 -7.44
CA MET A 137 9.39 8.71 -6.11
C MET A 137 9.23 10.25 -6.12
N TYR A 138 9.70 10.90 -7.18
CA TYR A 138 9.59 12.36 -7.33
C TYR A 138 8.16 12.82 -7.69
N ALA A 139 7.43 11.99 -8.44
CA ALA A 139 6.02 12.20 -8.71
C ALA A 139 5.15 12.03 -7.45
N ASP A 140 5.52 11.09 -6.57
CA ASP A 140 4.81 10.86 -5.30
C ASP A 140 4.91 12.06 -4.37
N THR A 141 6.08 12.69 -4.27
CA THR A 141 6.28 13.87 -3.40
C THR A 141 5.54 15.12 -3.88
N THR A 142 5.32 15.26 -5.18
CA THR A 142 4.73 16.49 -5.75
C THR A 142 3.23 16.43 -5.96
N ARG A 143 2.63 15.22 -5.99
CA ARG A 143 1.22 15.03 -6.37
C ARG A 143 0.32 14.45 -5.29
N LEU A 144 0.88 13.97 -4.17
CA LEU A 144 0.08 13.42 -3.07
C LEU A 144 -0.66 14.50 -2.27
N PHE A 145 -1.78 14.11 -1.66
CA PHE A 145 -2.46 14.94 -0.68
C PHE A 145 -1.57 15.18 0.54
N GLU A 146 -1.54 16.41 1.05
CA GLU A 146 -0.91 16.74 2.32
C GLU A 146 -1.54 15.89 3.45
N PRO A 147 -0.78 15.05 4.19
CA PRO A 147 -1.36 14.15 5.19
C PRO A 147 -2.24 14.85 6.22
N ARG A 148 -1.90 16.09 6.59
CA ARG A 148 -2.66 16.93 7.55
C ARG A 148 -4.02 17.38 7.03
N SER A 149 -4.23 17.36 5.72
CA SER A 149 -5.53 17.67 5.10
C SER A 149 -6.47 16.46 5.11
N VAL A 150 -5.93 15.25 5.33
CA VAL A 150 -6.67 13.98 5.27
C VAL A 150 -6.86 13.36 6.66
N PHE A 151 -5.88 13.47 7.55
CA PHE A 151 -5.90 12.81 8.85
C PHE A 151 -5.94 13.80 10.02
N ASP A 152 -6.81 13.56 10.98
CA ASP A 152 -6.85 14.28 12.26
C ASP A 152 -6.01 13.62 13.38
N ASP A 153 -5.52 12.39 13.17
CA ASP A 153 -4.70 11.63 14.13
C ASP A 153 -3.24 12.11 14.14
N LYS A 154 -2.86 12.81 15.22
CA LYS A 154 -1.51 13.38 15.42
C LYS A 154 -0.39 12.33 15.43
N THR A 155 -0.63 11.15 15.97
CA THR A 155 0.41 10.10 16.04
C THR A 155 0.58 9.41 14.69
N LEU A 156 -0.49 9.25 13.91
CA LEU A 156 -0.44 8.75 12.55
C LEU A 156 0.33 9.74 11.65
N LEU A 157 0.00 11.03 11.76
CA LEU A 157 0.72 12.12 11.09
C LEU A 157 2.21 12.12 11.44
N LEU A 158 2.57 11.90 12.71
CA LEU A 158 3.97 11.80 13.13
C LEU A 158 4.66 10.57 12.53
N HIS A 159 3.97 9.42 12.47
CA HIS A 159 4.53 8.22 11.87
C HIS A 159 4.76 8.38 10.37
N ILE A 160 3.84 9.02 9.66
CA ILE A 160 3.98 9.32 8.24
C ILE A 160 5.16 10.28 8.02
N THR A 161 5.17 11.42 8.70
CA THR A 161 6.20 12.47 8.49
C THR A 161 7.60 12.04 8.93
N LYS A 162 7.73 11.25 10.01
CA LYS A 162 9.04 10.76 10.48
C LYS A 162 9.59 9.63 9.62
N LYS A 163 8.73 8.81 9.01
CA LYS A 163 9.16 7.66 8.22
C LYS A 163 9.26 7.94 6.73
N PHE A 164 8.52 8.93 6.24
CA PHE A 164 8.50 9.34 4.84
C PHE A 164 8.75 10.85 4.70
N PRO A 165 9.91 11.39 5.14
CA PRO A 165 10.20 12.82 5.01
C PRO A 165 10.38 13.28 3.56
N GLU A 166 10.74 12.39 2.63
CA GLU A 166 10.95 12.70 1.20
C GLU A 166 10.13 11.82 0.24
N GLY A 167 9.14 11.06 0.72
CA GLY A 167 8.39 10.08 -0.08
C GLY A 167 9.26 8.90 -0.54
N PHE A 168 8.81 7.65 -0.43
CA PHE A 168 9.62 6.50 -0.89
C PHE A 168 8.77 5.23 -1.00
N PRO A 169 9.27 4.26 -1.79
CA PRO A 169 8.81 3.85 -3.11
C PRO A 169 7.62 2.87 -3.11
#